data_AF-A0A117IC07-F1
#
_entry.id   AF-A0A117IC07-F1
#
_cell.length_a   1.000
_cell.length_b   1.000
_cell.length_c   1.000
_cell.angle_alpha   90.00
_cell.angle_beta   90.00
_cell.angle_gamma   90.00
#
_symmetry.space_group_name_H-M   'P 1'
#
loop_
_entity.id
_entity.type
_entity.pdbx_description
1 polymer ?
#
loop_
_entity_poly.entity_id
_entity_poly.type
_entity_poly.pdbx_seq_one_letter_code
_entity_poly.pdbx_strand_id
1 'polypeptide(L)'
;MQTAQKYIDRFFAKTRLDQANSFDGSPCIIWAGATGTKNGNGRYWDGQRHWVASQFAYALQHGEIPAGMRVWKNCGTQLCVNHLHMELITEADVGRRATDRYVSPPTFRCCGREKTPENSYGGPGSYQRRCKHCCHKSQKQWRKKPGVQDRINAQQRARKKQADN
;
A
#
# COMPACT_ATOMS: atom_id res chain seq x y z
N MET A 1 19.25 21.93 11.01
CA MET A 1 17.91 22.42 10.60
C MET A 1 17.52 23.56 11.53
N GLN A 2 17.24 24.76 11.01
CA GLN A 2 16.72 25.87 11.82
C GLN A 2 15.21 25.96 11.59
N THR A 3 14.42 25.51 12.56
CA THR A 3 12.95 25.62 12.51
C THR A 3 12.48 26.38 13.75
N ALA A 4 11.66 27.41 13.54
CA ALA A 4 11.16 28.22 14.65
C ALA A 4 10.27 27.40 15.59
N GLN A 5 10.36 27.64 16.91
CA GLN A 5 9.65 26.91 17.96
C GLN A 5 8.13 26.79 17.69
N LYS A 6 7.50 27.85 17.20
CA LYS A 6 6.06 27.85 16.83
C LYS A 6 5.66 26.71 15.88
N TYR A 7 6.57 26.28 15.02
CA TYR A 7 6.32 25.18 14.09
C TYR A 7 6.62 23.81 14.71
N ILE A 8 7.43 23.73 15.75
CA ILE A 8 7.58 22.51 16.54
C ILE A 8 6.30 22.30 17.37
N ASP A 9 5.83 23.34 18.04
CA ASP A 9 4.62 23.29 18.86
C ASP A 9 3.39 22.90 18.03
N ARG A 10 3.22 23.54 16.86
CA ARG A 10 2.13 23.20 15.92
C ARG A 10 2.22 21.77 15.39
N PHE A 11 3.42 21.22 15.27
CA PHE A 11 3.60 19.84 14.87
C PHE A 11 3.06 18.91 15.96
N PHE A 12 3.53 19.06 17.21
CA PHE A 12 3.11 18.21 18.31
C PHE A 12 1.64 18.41 18.71
N ALA A 13 1.08 19.60 18.53
CA ALA A 13 -0.36 19.85 18.69
C ALA A 13 -1.24 19.01 17.74
N LYS A 14 -0.67 18.46 16.66
CA LYS A 14 -1.33 17.58 15.70
C LYS A 14 -0.96 16.11 15.89
N THR A 15 -0.42 15.76 17.05
CA THR A 15 -0.08 14.39 17.41
C THR A 15 -0.93 13.91 18.58
N ARG A 16 -1.10 12.59 18.67
CA ARG A 16 -1.70 11.93 19.83
C ARG A 16 -0.92 10.66 20.16
N LEU A 17 -0.86 10.32 21.44
CA LEU A 17 -0.29 9.05 21.88
C LEU A 17 -1.22 7.89 21.51
N ASP A 18 -0.65 6.77 21.10
CA ASP A 18 -1.36 5.53 20.86
C ASP A 18 -0.76 4.41 21.72
N GLN A 19 -1.51 4.00 22.73
CA GLN A 19 -1.10 2.97 23.68
C GLN A 19 -1.29 1.55 23.12
N ALA A 20 -2.09 1.38 22.05
CA ALA A 20 -2.34 0.06 21.47
C ALA A 20 -1.19 -0.41 20.58
N ASN A 21 -0.46 0.52 19.97
CA ASN A 21 0.69 0.24 19.11
C ASN A 21 1.96 0.72 19.80
N SER A 22 2.88 -0.19 20.12
CA SER A 22 4.18 0.11 20.70
C SER A 22 5.30 -0.58 19.94
N PHE A 23 6.50 -0.04 20.05
CA PHE A 23 7.71 -0.63 19.51
C PHE A 23 8.86 -0.35 20.46
N ASP A 24 9.62 -1.40 20.79
CA ASP A 24 10.76 -1.35 21.70
C ASP A 24 10.44 -0.64 23.03
N GLY A 25 9.35 -1.07 23.68
CA GLY A 25 8.91 -0.53 24.97
C GLY A 25 8.31 0.88 24.95
N SER A 26 8.27 1.57 23.80
CA SER A 26 7.70 2.93 23.69
C SER A 26 6.42 2.96 22.83
N PRO A 27 5.39 3.72 23.23
CA PRO A 27 4.14 3.84 22.46
C PRO A 27 4.34 4.61 21.15
N CYS A 28 3.47 4.36 20.18
CA CYS A 28 3.43 5.13 18.94
C CYS A 28 2.90 6.54 19.22
N ILE A 29 3.49 7.53 18.54
CA ILE A 29 2.96 8.90 18.47
C ILE A 29 2.32 9.03 17.09
N ILE A 30 1.01 9.20 17.02
CA ILE A 30 0.26 9.18 15.76
C ILE A 30 0.02 10.61 15.27
N TRP A 31 0.36 10.83 14.00
CA TRP A 31 -0.03 12.04 13.28
C TRP A 31 -1.54 12.08 13.07
N ALA A 32 -2.19 13.10 13.62
CA ALA A 32 -3.62 13.38 13.49
C ALA A 32 -3.93 14.56 12.56
N GLY A 33 -2.91 15.14 11.92
CA GLY A 33 -3.06 16.23 10.96
C GLY A 33 -3.39 15.76 9.54
N ALA A 34 -3.18 16.66 8.57
CA ALA A 34 -3.45 16.38 7.16
C ALA A 34 -2.65 15.19 6.62
N THR A 35 -3.25 14.42 5.73
CA THR A 35 -2.64 13.28 5.04
C THR A 35 -2.71 13.46 3.53
N GLY A 36 -1.77 12.87 2.81
CA GLY A 36 -1.76 12.89 1.35
C GLY A 36 -2.82 11.95 0.78
N THR A 37 -3.60 12.42 -0.19
CA THR A 37 -4.72 11.66 -0.81
C THR A 37 -4.28 10.38 -1.52
N LYS A 38 -3.07 10.35 -2.09
CA LYS A 38 -2.58 9.19 -2.87
C LYS A 38 -1.95 8.08 -2.02
N ASN A 39 -1.24 8.43 -0.95
CA ASN A 39 -0.41 7.50 -0.19
C ASN A 39 -0.76 7.42 1.30
N GLY A 40 -1.68 8.26 1.78
CA GLY A 40 -2.06 8.33 3.20
C GLY A 40 -0.93 8.77 4.12
N ASN A 41 0.17 9.32 3.59
CA ASN A 41 1.29 9.80 4.41
C ASN A 41 0.90 11.11 5.09
N GLY A 42 1.25 11.26 6.37
CA GLY A 42 1.11 12.52 7.09
C GLY A 42 1.87 13.65 6.39
N ARG A 43 1.25 14.83 6.30
CA ARG A 43 1.80 16.02 5.66
C ARG A 43 1.90 17.16 6.67
N TYR A 44 3.05 17.82 6.67
CA TYR A 44 3.29 18.96 7.53
C TYR A 44 3.93 20.11 6.75
N TRP A 45 3.60 21.35 7.07
CA TRP A 45 4.27 22.54 6.57
C TRP A 45 5.05 23.12 7.75
N ASP A 46 6.29 23.56 7.58
CA ASP A 46 7.10 24.13 8.67
C ASP A 46 7.29 25.65 8.51
N GLY A 47 6.57 26.29 7.59
CA GLY A 47 6.77 27.70 7.25
C GLY A 47 7.67 27.92 6.05
N GLN A 48 8.46 26.93 5.65
CA GLN A 48 9.41 27.03 4.54
C GLN A 48 9.15 25.97 3.46
N ARG A 49 8.87 24.73 3.86
CA ARG A 49 8.61 23.62 2.93
C ARG A 49 7.59 22.61 3.46
N HIS A 50 7.05 21.81 2.55
CA HIS A 50 6.18 20.70 2.87
C HIS A 50 7.01 19.44 3.17
N TRP A 51 6.75 18.84 4.32
CA TRP A 51 7.36 17.62 4.80
C TRP A 51 6.39 16.45 4.79
N VAL A 52 6.92 15.24 4.69
CA VAL A 52 6.26 14.06 5.27
C VAL A 52 6.40 14.16 6.79
N ALA A 53 5.30 14.01 7.53
CA ALA A 53 5.28 14.23 8.98
C ALA A 53 6.34 13.38 9.73
N SER A 54 6.54 12.12 9.33
CA SER A 54 7.58 11.27 9.92
C SER A 54 9.00 11.75 9.60
N GLN A 55 9.24 12.31 8.41
CA GLN A 55 10.54 12.90 8.06
C GLN A 55 10.83 14.16 8.87
N PHE A 56 9.81 14.99 9.11
CA PHE A 56 9.95 16.16 9.98
C PHE A 56 10.31 15.75 11.42
N ALA A 57 9.59 14.77 11.99
CA ALA A 57 9.87 14.28 13.34
C ALA A 57 11.28 13.68 13.46
N TYR A 58 11.71 12.89 12.48
CA TYR A 58 13.07 12.38 12.43
C TYR A 58 14.08 13.52 12.36
N ALA A 59 13.88 14.47 11.44
CA ALA A 59 14.85 15.53 11.20
C ALA A 59 14.96 16.53 12.35
N LEU A 60 13.88 16.72 13.09
CA LEU A 60 13.85 17.54 14.29
C LEU A 60 14.79 16.98 15.38
N GLN A 61 14.82 15.65 15.56
CA GLN A 61 15.60 15.01 16.62
C GLN A 61 17.00 14.58 16.19
N HIS A 62 17.17 14.16 14.94
CA HIS A 62 18.39 13.54 14.43
C HIS A 62 19.13 14.39 13.39
N GLY A 63 18.51 15.47 12.89
CA GLY A 63 19.11 16.35 11.90
C GLY A 63 18.76 15.98 10.45
N GLU A 64 19.59 16.42 9.51
CA GLU A 64 19.27 16.28 8.08
C GLU A 64 19.22 14.82 7.63
N ILE A 65 18.29 14.50 6.73
CA ILE A 65 18.19 13.19 6.09
C ILE A 65 19.12 13.22 4.87
N PRO A 66 20.21 12.41 4.85
CA PRO A 66 21.14 12.40 3.72
C PRO A 66 20.47 12.01 2.40
N ALA A 67 21.04 12.48 1.29
CA ALA A 67 20.57 12.09 -0.04
C ALA A 67 20.64 10.56 -0.23
N GLY A 68 19.59 9.98 -0.82
CA GLY A 68 19.49 8.53 -1.03
C GLY A 68 19.07 7.71 0.19
N MET A 69 18.88 8.35 1.36
CA MET A 69 18.38 7.70 2.56
C MET A 69 16.88 7.96 2.75
N ARG A 70 16.21 7.02 3.41
CA ARG A 70 14.79 7.14 3.78
C ARG A 70 14.55 6.79 5.23
N VAL A 71 13.63 7.56 5.82
CA VAL A 71 13.09 7.31 7.16
C VAL A 71 12.16 6.10 7.09
N TRP A 72 12.57 5.01 7.73
CA TRP A 72 11.81 3.78 7.88
C TRP A 72 11.21 3.69 9.29
N LYS A 73 9.94 3.29 9.38
CA LYS A 73 9.25 3.11 10.66
C LYS A 73 9.27 1.63 11.04
N ASN A 74 10.02 1.31 12.08
CA ASN A 74 10.16 -0.06 12.56
C ASN A 74 8.86 -0.60 13.19
N CYS A 75 8.01 0.24 13.76
CA CYS A 75 6.69 -0.15 14.29
C CYS A 75 5.64 -0.54 13.24
N GLY A 76 5.89 -0.31 11.94
CA GLY A 76 4.93 -0.64 10.87
C GLY A 76 3.68 0.26 10.80
N THR A 77 3.48 1.16 11.77
CA THR A 77 2.32 2.04 11.82
C THR A 77 2.49 3.22 10.85
N GLN A 78 1.60 3.32 9.86
CA GLN A 78 1.73 4.28 8.75
C GLN A 78 1.82 5.74 9.19
N LEU A 79 1.07 6.14 10.21
CA LEU A 79 1.03 7.53 10.69
C LEU A 79 1.88 7.75 11.95
N CYS A 80 2.72 6.79 12.35
CA CYS A 80 3.63 6.99 13.48
C CYS A 80 4.69 8.05 13.15
N VAL A 81 4.88 8.99 14.08
CA VAL A 81 5.87 10.07 14.06
C VAL A 81 6.82 10.00 15.27
N ASN A 82 6.78 8.93 16.07
CA ASN A 82 7.74 8.73 17.15
C ASN A 82 9.14 8.47 16.55
N HIS A 83 10.07 9.39 16.78
CA HIS A 83 11.42 9.31 16.23
C HIS A 83 12.18 8.07 16.75
N LEU A 84 11.86 7.57 17.95
CA LEU A 84 12.45 6.34 18.50
C LEU A 84 12.07 5.09 17.71
N HIS A 85 11.00 5.15 16.92
CA HIS A 85 10.56 4.04 16.06
C HIS A 85 11.16 4.13 14.66
N MET A 86 12.10 5.05 14.41
CA MET A 86 12.60 5.37 13.09
C MET A 86 14.07 5.06 12.91
N GLU A 87 14.42 4.68 11.69
CA GLU A 87 15.79 4.40 11.25
C GLU A 87 15.99 5.00 9.86
N LEU A 88 17.21 5.45 9.55
CA LEU A 88 17.59 5.79 8.18
C LEU A 88 18.12 4.54 7.48
N ILE A 89 17.49 4.21 6.37
CA ILE A 89 17.88 3.07 5.55
C ILE A 89 17.98 3.48 4.08
N THR A 90 18.66 2.68 3.27
CA THR A 90 18.76 2.93 1.83
C THR A 90 17.47 2.59 1.11
N GLU A 91 17.26 3.11 -0.10
CA GLU A 91 16.12 2.70 -0.95
C GLU A 91 16.07 1.18 -1.20
N ALA A 92 17.22 0.53 -1.33
CA ALA A 92 17.31 -0.93 -1.49
C ALA A 92 16.80 -1.66 -0.24
N ASP A 93 17.14 -1.15 0.95
CA ASP A 93 16.65 -1.69 2.23
C ASP A 93 15.14 -1.51 2.38
N VAL A 94 14.58 -0.36 1.96
CA VAL A 94 13.13 -0.14 1.98
C VAL A 94 12.43 -1.22 1.17
N GLY A 95 12.89 -1.48 -0.06
CA GLY A 95 12.29 -2.50 -0.94
C GLY A 95 12.35 -3.91 -0.34
N ARG A 96 13.51 -4.30 0.18
CA ARG A 96 13.72 -5.58 0.87
C ARG A 96 12.81 -5.72 2.09
N ARG A 97 12.88 -4.79 3.05
CA ARG A 97 12.10 -4.85 4.30
C ARG A 97 10.59 -4.74 4.05
N ALA A 98 10.16 -3.98 3.03
CA ALA A 98 8.76 -3.92 2.64
C ALA A 98 8.26 -5.27 2.10
N THR A 99 9.11 -6.00 1.38
CA THR A 99 8.82 -7.35 0.90
C THR A 99 8.77 -8.35 2.05
N ASP A 100 9.69 -8.24 3.01
CA ASP A 100 9.70 -9.11 4.20
C ASP A 100 8.44 -8.91 5.07
N ARG A 101 7.92 -7.68 5.13
CA ARG A 101 6.65 -7.35 5.81
C ARG A 101 5.41 -7.66 4.99
N TYR A 102 5.57 -7.95 3.70
CA TYR A 102 4.44 -8.19 2.83
C TYR A 102 3.84 -9.56 3.13
N VAL A 103 2.75 -9.56 3.89
CA VAL A 103 1.90 -10.74 4.03
C VAL A 103 1.09 -10.86 2.76
N SER A 104 1.40 -11.87 1.95
CA SER A 104 0.57 -12.19 0.79
C SER A 104 -0.88 -12.34 1.25
N PRO A 105 -1.83 -11.62 0.64
CA PRO A 105 -3.24 -11.83 0.97
C PRO A 105 -3.55 -13.32 0.75
N PRO A 106 -4.46 -13.91 1.54
CA PRO A 106 -4.81 -15.32 1.39
C PRO A 106 -5.06 -15.61 -0.09
N THR A 107 -4.42 -16.67 -0.57
CA THR A 107 -4.38 -17.04 -2.00
C THR A 107 -5.78 -17.24 -2.59
N PHE A 108 -6.77 -17.43 -1.72
CA PHE A 108 -8.17 -17.55 -2.08
C PHE A 108 -9.02 -16.46 -1.42
N ARG A 109 -9.53 -15.54 -2.24
CA ARG A 109 -10.61 -14.62 -1.87
C ARG A 109 -11.77 -14.81 -2.85
N CYS A 110 -12.27 -16.05 -2.94
CA CYS A 110 -13.46 -16.35 -3.75
C CYS A 110 -14.68 -16.50 -2.85
N CYS A 111 -15.70 -15.65 -3.01
CA CYS A 111 -17.10 -15.82 -2.54
C CYS A 111 -17.35 -16.49 -1.17
N GLY A 112 -16.37 -16.55 -0.26
CA GLY A 112 -16.43 -17.28 1.01
C GLY A 112 -16.31 -18.81 0.94
N ARG A 113 -15.99 -19.42 -0.22
CA ARG A 113 -15.83 -20.89 -0.30
C ARG A 113 -14.41 -21.33 0.09
N GLU A 114 -14.22 -22.62 0.38
CA GLU A 114 -12.89 -23.20 0.51
C GLU A 114 -12.24 -23.41 -0.88
N LYS A 115 -10.90 -23.32 -0.94
CA LYS A 115 -10.14 -23.58 -2.17
C LYS A 115 -9.89 -25.07 -2.30
N THR A 116 -10.68 -25.73 -3.15
CA THR A 116 -10.45 -27.14 -3.52
C THR A 116 -9.89 -27.25 -4.96
N PRO A 117 -9.22 -28.35 -5.32
CA PRO A 117 -8.77 -28.60 -6.71
C PRO A 117 -9.92 -28.55 -7.73
N GLU A 118 -11.12 -28.98 -7.36
CA GLU A 118 -12.29 -29.06 -8.23
C GLU A 118 -12.80 -27.64 -8.58
N ASN A 119 -12.74 -26.73 -7.61
CA ASN A 119 -13.22 -25.35 -7.73
C ASN A 119 -12.12 -24.36 -8.16
N SER A 120 -10.90 -24.83 -8.41
CA SER A 120 -9.74 -24.01 -8.78
C SER A 120 -9.27 -24.29 -10.20
N TYR A 121 -8.88 -23.25 -10.94
CA TYR A 121 -8.11 -23.44 -12.16
C TYR A 121 -6.64 -23.71 -11.76
N GLY A 122 -5.96 -24.62 -12.47
CA GLY A 122 -4.56 -24.99 -12.22
C GLY A 122 -4.33 -25.95 -11.04
N GLY A 123 -3.07 -26.40 -10.89
CA GLY A 123 -2.63 -27.31 -9.83
C GLY A 123 -2.08 -26.58 -8.58
N PRO A 124 -1.43 -27.33 -7.66
CA PRO A 124 -0.78 -26.77 -6.47
C PRO A 124 0.19 -25.64 -6.85
N GLY A 125 0.06 -24.46 -6.23
CA GLY A 125 0.86 -23.27 -6.56
C GLY A 125 0.22 -22.29 -7.55
N SER A 126 -0.97 -22.56 -8.09
CA SER A 126 -1.66 -21.59 -8.95
C SER A 126 -2.09 -20.33 -8.17
N TYR A 127 -1.64 -19.15 -8.62
CA TYR A 127 -1.95 -17.84 -8.03
C TYR A 127 -3.37 -17.33 -8.38
N GLN A 128 -4.25 -18.19 -8.89
CA GLN A 128 -5.57 -17.75 -9.31
C GLN A 128 -6.44 -17.37 -8.10
N ARG A 129 -6.67 -16.05 -7.97
CA ARG A 129 -7.44 -15.42 -6.89
C ARG A 129 -8.96 -15.63 -6.99
N ARG A 130 -9.44 -16.33 -8.04
CA ARG A 130 -10.87 -16.59 -8.29
C ARG A 130 -11.10 -18.06 -8.65
N CYS A 131 -12.12 -18.64 -8.02
CA CYS A 131 -12.62 -19.98 -8.31
C CYS A 131 -13.36 -20.08 -9.65
N LYS A 132 -13.49 -21.30 -10.18
CA LYS A 132 -14.18 -21.60 -11.45
C LYS A 132 -15.55 -20.95 -11.54
N HIS A 133 -16.33 -21.08 -10.47
CA HIS A 133 -17.64 -20.47 -10.36
C HIS A 133 -17.61 -18.94 -10.54
N CYS A 134 -16.75 -18.24 -9.80
CA CYS A 134 -16.69 -16.77 -9.88
C CYS A 134 -16.14 -16.30 -11.22
N CYS A 135 -15.26 -17.06 -11.84
CA CYS A 135 -14.82 -16.81 -13.21
C CYS A 135 -16.00 -16.93 -14.20
N HIS A 136 -16.79 -18.02 -14.12
CA HIS A 136 -17.99 -18.22 -14.94
C HIS A 136 -19.02 -17.11 -14.73
N LYS A 137 -19.29 -16.72 -13.48
CA LYS A 137 -20.21 -15.62 -13.16
C LYS A 137 -19.74 -14.30 -13.77
N SER A 138 -18.45 -13.98 -13.62
CA SER A 138 -17.83 -12.79 -14.20
C SER A 138 -17.89 -12.80 -15.73
N GLN A 139 -17.66 -13.95 -16.35
CA GLN A 139 -17.72 -14.10 -17.81
C GLN A 139 -19.16 -13.92 -18.33
N LYS A 140 -20.15 -14.49 -17.64
CA LYS A 140 -21.57 -14.32 -17.97
C LYS A 140 -21.98 -12.85 -17.88
N GLN A 141 -21.55 -12.13 -16.84
CA GLN A 141 -21.81 -10.70 -16.69
C GLN A 141 -21.14 -9.86 -17.78
N TRP A 142 -19.88 -10.18 -18.12
CA TRP A 142 -19.15 -9.48 -19.17
C TRP A 142 -19.84 -9.61 -20.54
N ARG A 143 -20.33 -10.81 -20.90
CA ARG A 143 -21.07 -11.05 -22.14
C ARG A 143 -22.37 -10.25 -22.26
N LYS A 144 -22.98 -9.85 -21.14
CA LYS A 144 -24.20 -9.01 -21.13
C LYS A 144 -23.93 -7.53 -21.39
N LYS A 145 -22.67 -7.09 -21.38
CA LYS A 145 -22.35 -5.68 -21.62
C LYS A 145 -22.65 -5.31 -23.09
N PRO A 146 -23.21 -4.11 -23.35
CA PRO A 146 -23.47 -3.65 -24.72
C PRO A 146 -22.21 -3.70 -25.59
N GLY A 147 -22.35 -4.15 -26.84
CA GLY A 147 -21.26 -4.21 -27.82
C GLY A 147 -20.22 -5.34 -27.60
N VAL A 148 -20.33 -6.14 -26.53
CA VAL A 148 -19.43 -7.27 -26.33
C VAL A 148 -19.70 -8.40 -27.33
N GLN A 149 -20.97 -8.68 -27.62
CA GLN A 149 -21.33 -9.74 -28.57
C GLN A 149 -20.85 -9.42 -29.99
N ASP A 150 -20.94 -8.17 -30.41
CA ASP A 150 -20.47 -7.73 -31.73
C ASP A 150 -18.96 -7.91 -31.87
N ARG A 151 -18.20 -7.61 -30.82
CA ARG A 151 -16.73 -7.84 -30.78
C ARG A 151 -16.39 -9.32 -30.88
N ILE A 152 -17.12 -10.18 -30.17
CA ILE A 152 -16.92 -11.64 -30.25
C ILE A 152 -17.20 -12.14 -31.67
N ASN A 153 -18.32 -11.71 -32.26
CA ASN A 153 -18.71 -12.10 -33.61
C ASN A 153 -17.72 -11.58 -34.67
N ALA A 154 -17.16 -10.38 -34.49
CA ALA A 154 -16.14 -9.83 -35.36
C ALA A 154 -14.83 -10.64 -35.29
N GLN A 155 -14.38 -11.01 -34.08
CA GLN A 155 -13.20 -11.88 -33.90
C GLN A 155 -13.39 -13.27 -34.54
N GLN A 156 -14.56 -13.87 -34.40
CA GLN A 156 -14.85 -15.17 -35.01
C GLN A 156 -14.81 -15.10 -36.55
N ARG A 157 -15.42 -14.05 -37.14
CA ARG A 157 -15.36 -13.81 -38.58
C ARG A 157 -13.93 -13.62 -39.09
N ALA A 158 -13.10 -12.88 -38.35
CA ALA A 158 -11.69 -12.68 -38.69
C ALA A 158 -10.89 -13.99 -38.63
N ARG A 159 -11.09 -14.81 -37.59
CA ARG A 159 -10.42 -16.12 -37.46
C ARG A 159 -10.81 -17.08 -38.57
N LYS A 160 -12.08 -17.12 -38.95
CA LYS A 160 -12.56 -17.98 -40.04
C LYS A 160 -11.92 -17.57 -41.38
N LYS A 161 -11.88 -16.28 -41.68
CA LYS A 161 -11.19 -15.75 -42.87
C LYS A 161 -9.69 -16.09 -42.92
N GLN A 162 -9.04 -16.22 -41.77
CA GLN A 162 -7.63 -16.62 -41.68
C GLN A 162 -7.40 -18.12 -41.84
N ALA A 163 -8.42 -18.96 -41.58
CA ALA A 163 -8.33 -20.41 -41.73
C ALA A 163 -8.73 -20.90 -43.12
N ASP A 164 -9.51 -20.09 -43.85
CA ASP A 164 -9.98 -20.36 -45.22
C ASP A 164 -8.98 -19.85 -46.30
N ASN A 165 -7.82 -19.31 -45.90
CA ASN A 165 -6.72 -18.82 -46.75
C ASN A 165 -5.47 -19.66 -46.50
#